data_AF-A0A8C7G2M8-F1
#
_entry.id   AF-A0A8C7G2M8-F1
#
_cell.length_a   1.000
_cell.length_b   1.000
_cell.length_c   1.000
_cell.angle_alpha   90.00
_cell.angle_beta   90.00
_cell.angle_gamma   90.00
#
_symmetry.space_group_name_H-M   'P 1'
#
loop_
_entity.id
_entity.type
_entity.pdbx_description
1 polymer ?
#
loop_
_entity_poly.entity_id
_entity_poly.type
_entity_poly.pdbx_seq_one_letter_code
_entity_poly.pdbx_strand_id
1 'polypeptide(L)'
;MQACRSLALSTWLLTFCFVHLLCLDFTVAEREEWYTAFVNITYIDPVTSEVRTEKAEYGRYGEHSLKRDAKGVVVLPSLSQDRQACDPGTRFSVPVQGSAWIALIARGNCTFKDKIRHAASQNASAIVIFNVGSSNTNDTITMPHSGMGDVVAIMIPEPKGREVAALLERNVTVTMHITIGTRNLQKYVSRTSVVFVSISFIILMIISLAWLVFYYIQRFRYVNRRLGDAAKKAISKLQVRTIRKGDGETESDFDNCAVCIEGYKPNDVVRILPCRHLFHKNCVDPWLLDHRTCPMCKIDILKALGIAVSHFRIKVTHSN
;
A
#
# COMPACT_ATOMS: atom_id res chain seq x y z
N MET A 1 -27.48 -19.03 0.39
CA MET A 1 -26.33 -19.18 1.31
C MET A 1 -24.95 -18.89 0.68
N GLN A 2 -24.79 -18.90 -0.65
CA GLN A 2 -23.50 -18.60 -1.32
C GLN A 2 -23.01 -17.13 -1.15
N ALA A 3 -23.91 -16.15 -1.19
CA ALA A 3 -23.55 -14.72 -1.12
C ALA A 3 -23.00 -14.27 0.24
N CYS A 4 -23.37 -14.96 1.33
CA CYS A 4 -22.94 -14.61 2.70
C CYS A 4 -21.50 -15.06 3.00
N ARG A 5 -21.03 -16.13 2.35
CA ARG A 5 -19.65 -16.63 2.51
C ARG A 5 -18.61 -15.75 1.79
N SER A 6 -19.00 -15.10 0.69
CA SER A 6 -18.12 -14.19 -0.08
C SER A 6 -17.86 -12.87 0.66
N LEU A 7 -18.87 -12.30 1.33
CA LEU A 7 -18.71 -11.09 2.14
C LEU A 7 -17.86 -11.33 3.41
N ALA A 8 -18.01 -12.49 4.06
CA ALA A 8 -17.22 -12.80 5.25
C ALA A 8 -15.72 -12.95 4.93
N LEU A 9 -15.38 -13.60 3.81
CA LEU A 9 -13.98 -13.73 3.37
C LEU A 9 -13.35 -12.39 2.98
N SER A 10 -14.10 -11.48 2.34
CA SER A 10 -13.56 -10.15 1.97
C SER A 10 -13.32 -9.25 3.19
N THR A 11 -14.21 -9.31 4.20
CA THR A 11 -14.02 -8.57 5.46
C THR A 11 -12.86 -9.10 6.29
N TRP A 12 -12.64 -10.42 6.30
CA TRP A 12 -11.49 -11.05 6.95
C TRP A 12 -10.16 -10.73 6.25
N LEU A 13 -10.12 -10.74 4.91
CA LEU A 13 -8.93 -10.35 4.16
C LEU A 13 -8.59 -8.85 4.34
N LEU A 14 -9.60 -7.99 4.39
CA LEU A 14 -9.41 -6.55 4.62
C LEU A 14 -8.91 -6.25 6.04
N THR A 15 -9.47 -6.91 7.05
CA THR A 15 -9.01 -6.74 8.44
C THR A 15 -7.63 -7.35 8.67
N PHE A 16 -7.33 -8.51 8.07
CA PHE A 16 -6.01 -9.12 8.14
C PHE A 16 -4.95 -8.24 7.44
N CYS A 17 -5.24 -7.68 6.26
CA CYS A 17 -4.36 -6.71 5.61
C CYS A 17 -4.15 -5.43 6.45
N PHE A 18 -5.21 -4.94 7.12
CA PHE A 18 -5.12 -3.73 7.94
C PHE A 18 -4.27 -3.94 9.20
N VAL A 19 -4.39 -5.09 9.86
CA VAL A 19 -3.57 -5.45 11.02
C VAL A 19 -2.12 -5.70 10.61
N HIS A 20 -1.87 -6.31 9.45
CA HIS A 20 -0.52 -6.52 8.92
C HIS A 20 0.14 -5.21 8.46
N LEU A 21 -0.65 -4.20 8.05
CA LEU A 21 -0.19 -2.84 7.77
C LEU A 21 0.13 -2.04 9.04
N LEU A 22 -0.58 -2.31 10.15
CA LEU A 22 -0.34 -1.68 11.46
C LEU A 22 0.84 -2.31 12.23
N CYS A 23 1.21 -3.56 11.91
CA CYS A 23 2.35 -4.27 12.52
C CYS A 23 3.70 -4.08 11.80
N LEU A 24 3.77 -3.24 10.76
CA LEU A 24 5.06 -2.89 10.16
C LEU A 24 5.74 -1.82 11.03
N ASP A 25 6.81 -2.22 11.70
CA ASP A 25 7.60 -1.42 12.63
C ASP A 25 7.77 0.04 12.17
N PHE A 26 7.20 0.95 12.97
CA PHE A 26 7.31 2.39 12.78
C PHE A 26 8.66 2.85 13.28
N THR A 27 9.59 3.09 12.35
CA THR A 27 10.75 3.94 12.61
C THR A 27 10.57 5.29 11.93
N VAL A 28 10.88 6.32 12.73
CA VAL A 28 11.00 7.73 12.34
C VAL A 28 11.81 7.84 11.05
N ALA A 29 11.45 8.77 10.17
CA ALA A 29 12.28 9.11 9.01
C ALA A 29 13.63 9.66 9.50
N GLU A 30 14.59 8.77 9.72
CA GLU A 30 15.96 9.15 9.95
C GLU A 30 16.53 9.68 8.64
N ARG A 31 16.98 10.92 8.71
CA ARG A 31 17.75 11.56 7.65
C ARG A 31 19.12 10.89 7.67
N GLU A 32 19.31 9.82 6.89
CA GLU A 32 20.65 9.27 6.70
C GLU A 32 21.49 10.26 5.91
N GLU A 33 22.25 11.07 6.64
CA GLU A 33 23.31 11.90 6.11
C GLU A 33 24.61 11.11 6.15
N TRP A 34 25.25 10.94 4.99
CA TRP A 34 26.53 10.26 4.90
C TRP A 34 27.43 10.93 3.86
N TYR A 35 28.74 10.74 4.02
CA TYR A 35 29.75 11.37 3.17
C TYR A 35 30.55 10.29 2.46
N THR A 36 30.73 10.44 1.15
CA THR A 36 31.76 9.68 0.43
C THR A 36 33.14 10.25 0.76
N ALA A 37 34.18 9.49 0.42
CA ALA A 37 35.57 9.90 0.50
C ALA A 37 36.23 9.68 -0.87
N PHE A 38 36.96 10.69 -1.33
CA PHE A 38 37.93 10.48 -2.39
C PHE A 38 39.14 9.79 -1.79
N VAL A 39 39.53 8.69 -2.42
CA VAL A 39 40.67 7.89 -2.03
C VAL A 39 41.71 7.98 -3.14
N ASN A 40 42.87 8.53 -2.82
CA ASN A 40 44.02 8.58 -3.70
C ASN A 40 45.11 7.63 -3.20
N ILE A 41 45.47 6.63 -4.01
CA ILE A 41 46.45 5.60 -3.69
C ILE A 41 47.66 5.83 -4.59
N THR A 42 48.84 5.92 -3.99
CA THR A 42 50.12 6.07 -4.69
C THR A 42 51.08 4.96 -4.27
N TYR A 43 51.67 4.29 -5.25
CA TYR A 43 52.70 3.26 -5.03
C TYR A 43 53.65 3.19 -6.23
N ILE A 44 54.83 2.59 -6.02
CA ILE A 44 55.77 2.28 -7.11
C ILE A 44 55.43 0.88 -7.62
N ASP A 45 55.10 0.77 -8.90
CA ASP A 45 54.78 -0.51 -9.52
C ASP A 45 56.01 -1.43 -9.48
N PRO A 46 55.93 -2.62 -8.86
CA PRO A 46 57.09 -3.51 -8.72
C PRO A 46 57.57 -4.08 -10.05
N VAL A 47 56.75 -4.03 -11.12
CA VAL A 47 57.10 -4.56 -12.44
C VAL A 47 57.67 -3.46 -13.32
N THR A 48 56.99 -2.32 -13.43
CA THR A 48 57.43 -1.23 -14.33
C THR A 48 58.38 -0.24 -13.67
N SER A 49 58.51 -0.26 -12.33
CA SER A 49 59.21 0.75 -11.54
C SER A 49 58.67 2.18 -11.72
N GLU A 50 57.47 2.33 -12.29
CA GLU A 50 56.81 3.62 -12.45
C GLU A 50 55.93 3.95 -11.24
N VAL A 51 55.81 5.24 -10.92
CA VAL A 51 54.89 5.70 -9.89
C VAL A 51 53.46 5.61 -10.41
N ARG A 52 52.65 4.72 -9.84
CA ARG A 52 51.22 4.63 -10.10
C ARG A 52 50.45 5.45 -9.07
N THR A 53 49.52 6.27 -9.56
CA THR A 53 48.61 7.05 -8.72
C THR A 53 47.19 6.87 -9.22
N GLU A 54 46.30 6.40 -8.35
CA GLU A 54 44.88 6.19 -8.65
C GLU A 54 44.03 7.00 -7.67
N LYS A 55 43.20 7.91 -8.19
CA LYS A 55 42.24 8.69 -7.40
C LYS A 55 40.82 8.36 -7.84
N ALA A 56 39.98 7.92 -6.91
CA ALA A 56 38.55 7.71 -7.17
C ALA A 56 37.69 7.91 -5.92
N GLU A 57 36.40 8.14 -6.13
CA GLU A 57 35.40 8.35 -5.09
C GLU A 57 34.63 7.05 -4.81
N TYR A 58 35.21 6.18 -3.99
CA TYR A 58 34.56 4.92 -3.57
C TYR A 58 34.60 4.70 -2.06
N GLY A 59 35.23 5.61 -1.29
CA GLY A 59 35.23 5.53 0.16
C GLY A 59 33.91 6.02 0.75
N ARG A 60 33.53 5.52 1.92
CA ARG A 60 32.38 5.99 2.70
C ARG A 60 32.80 6.25 4.14
N TYR A 61 32.62 7.47 4.62
CA TYR A 61 32.95 7.81 6.00
C TYR A 61 32.04 7.06 6.98
N GLY A 62 32.61 6.67 8.12
CA GLY A 62 31.83 6.21 9.26
C GLY A 62 30.93 7.32 9.80
N GLU A 63 29.85 6.93 10.46
CA GLU A 63 28.78 7.81 10.94
C GLU A 63 29.35 8.98 11.77
N HIS A 64 30.13 8.64 12.79
CA HIS A 64 30.74 9.59 13.72
C HIS A 64 32.22 9.88 13.38
N SER A 65 32.71 9.42 12.24
CA SER A 65 34.10 9.69 11.81
C SER A 65 34.35 11.19 11.67
N LEU A 66 35.55 11.63 12.05
CA LEU A 66 36.01 12.97 11.74
C LEU A 66 36.03 13.17 10.21
N LYS A 67 35.42 14.25 9.73
CA LYS A 67 35.32 14.58 8.30
C LYS A 67 36.41 15.60 7.94
N ARG A 68 37.64 15.11 7.75
CA ARG A 68 38.81 15.91 7.38
C ARG A 68 39.74 15.10 6.48
N ASP A 69 40.64 15.79 5.81
CA ASP A 69 41.67 15.14 5.02
C ASP A 69 42.66 14.39 5.93
N ALA A 70 43.06 13.21 5.48
CA ALA A 70 44.06 12.38 6.15
C ALA A 70 44.99 11.74 5.11
N LYS A 71 46.29 11.69 5.40
CA LYS A 71 47.31 11.12 4.52
C LYS A 71 48.28 10.28 5.34
N GLY A 72 48.75 9.18 4.77
CA GLY A 72 49.79 8.39 5.42
C GLY A 72 50.20 7.15 4.65
N VAL A 73 51.25 6.49 5.13
CA VAL A 73 51.65 5.17 4.65
C VAL A 73 50.65 4.13 5.13
N VAL A 74 50.21 3.25 4.24
CA VAL A 74 49.23 2.21 4.57
C VAL A 74 49.92 1.04 5.25
N VAL A 75 49.37 0.57 6.36
CA VAL A 75 49.93 -0.51 7.18
C VAL A 75 48.85 -1.55 7.47
N LEU A 76 49.20 -2.83 7.30
CA LEU A 76 48.38 -3.95 7.73
C LEU A 76 48.75 -4.39 9.16
N PRO A 77 47.85 -5.08 9.88
CA PRO A 77 48.21 -5.81 11.08
C PRO A 77 49.43 -6.72 10.85
N SER A 78 50.37 -6.75 11.80
CA SER A 78 51.67 -7.43 11.63
C SER A 78 51.54 -8.93 11.41
N LEU A 79 50.49 -9.56 11.98
CA LEU A 79 50.20 -10.98 11.80
C LEU A 79 49.03 -11.18 10.84
N SER A 80 49.15 -12.18 9.95
CA SER A 80 48.11 -12.50 8.96
C SER A 80 46.79 -12.98 9.59
N GLN A 81 46.83 -13.56 10.79
CA GLN A 81 45.62 -13.94 11.54
C GLN A 81 44.87 -12.71 12.09
N ASP A 82 45.57 -11.59 12.30
CA ASP A 82 45.03 -10.38 12.90
C ASP A 82 44.53 -9.37 11.87
N ARG A 83 44.36 -9.77 10.59
CA ARG A 83 43.90 -8.88 9.51
C ARG A 83 42.55 -8.21 9.80
N GLN A 84 41.75 -8.80 10.68
CA GLN A 84 40.48 -8.23 11.15
C GLN A 84 40.65 -7.28 12.36
N ALA A 85 41.82 -7.18 12.97
CA ALA A 85 42.12 -6.35 14.14
C ALA A 85 41.10 -6.49 15.29
N CYS A 86 40.60 -7.72 15.52
CA CYS A 86 39.62 -7.98 16.57
C CYS A 86 40.25 -8.17 17.95
N ASP A 87 41.51 -8.59 18.02
CA ASP A 87 42.25 -8.73 19.27
C ASP A 87 42.78 -7.36 19.75
N PRO A 88 42.56 -6.94 21.01
CA PRO A 88 43.18 -5.73 21.57
C PRO A 88 44.71 -5.70 21.52
N GLY A 89 45.36 -6.86 21.48
CA GLY A 89 46.80 -7.03 21.31
C GLY A 89 47.30 -6.87 19.89
N THR A 90 46.42 -6.67 18.89
CA THR A 90 46.80 -6.49 17.48
C THR A 90 47.87 -5.41 17.34
N ARG A 91 49.01 -5.74 16.73
CA ARG A 91 50.09 -4.80 16.44
C ARG A 91 50.09 -4.40 14.97
N PHE A 92 50.52 -3.16 14.71
CA PHE A 92 50.77 -2.63 13.38
C PHE A 92 52.26 -2.32 13.25
N SER A 93 52.85 -2.62 12.09
CA SER A 93 54.25 -2.29 11.81
C SER A 93 54.39 -0.80 11.47
N VAL A 94 54.23 0.05 12.48
CA VAL A 94 54.23 1.52 12.35
C VAL A 94 55.60 2.01 11.86
N PRO A 95 55.67 2.92 10.86
CA PRO A 95 56.94 3.46 10.39
C PRO A 95 57.66 4.27 11.49
N VAL A 96 58.99 4.14 11.57
CA VAL A 96 59.81 4.49 12.75
C VAL A 96 60.05 6.01 12.95
N GLN A 97 59.33 6.92 12.29
CA GLN A 97 59.68 8.35 12.29
C GLN A 97 58.48 9.30 12.25
N GLY A 98 57.56 9.23 13.22
CA GLY A 98 56.49 10.22 13.39
C GLY A 98 55.63 10.46 12.13
N SER A 99 55.74 9.58 11.15
CA SER A 99 55.11 9.71 9.85
C SER A 99 53.68 9.22 10.00
N ALA A 100 52.76 10.03 9.48
CA ALA A 100 51.36 9.68 9.46
C ALA A 100 51.17 8.34 8.74
N TRP A 101 50.40 7.45 9.36
CA TRP A 101 50.13 6.11 8.85
C TRP A 101 48.65 5.80 8.92
N ILE A 102 48.21 4.90 8.04
CA ILE A 102 46.81 4.55 7.85
C ILE A 102 46.67 3.05 8.05
N ALA A 103 45.82 2.64 8.98
CA ALA A 103 45.54 1.23 9.20
C ALA A 103 44.60 0.70 8.11
N LEU A 104 44.98 -0.39 7.43
CA LEU A 104 44.10 -1.13 6.52
C LEU A 104 43.63 -2.42 7.20
N ILE A 105 42.32 -2.54 7.42
CA ILE A 105 41.71 -3.61 8.22
C ILE A 105 40.58 -4.28 7.44
N ALA A 106 40.50 -5.60 7.50
CA ALA A 106 39.38 -6.34 6.92
C ALA A 106 38.12 -6.23 7.80
N ARG A 107 36.95 -6.10 7.18
CA ARG A 107 35.67 -6.39 7.86
C ARG A 107 35.70 -7.84 8.38
N GLY A 108 35.10 -8.05 9.54
CA GLY A 108 35.14 -9.33 10.24
C GLY A 108 34.11 -9.42 11.35
N ASN A 109 34.35 -10.29 12.32
CA ASN A 109 33.34 -10.69 13.31
C ASN A 109 33.25 -9.77 14.54
N CYS A 110 34.17 -8.80 14.68
CA CYS A 110 34.12 -7.77 15.72
C CYS A 110 33.55 -6.44 15.20
N THR A 111 33.20 -5.55 16.12
CA THR A 111 32.56 -4.27 15.78
C THR A 111 33.53 -3.32 15.06
N PHE A 112 32.99 -2.38 14.26
CA PHE A 112 33.80 -1.31 13.66
C PHE A 112 34.49 -0.45 14.72
N LYS A 113 33.80 -0.23 15.86
CA LYS A 113 34.33 0.52 16.99
C LYS A 113 35.60 -0.12 17.56
N ASP A 114 35.65 -1.44 17.70
CA ASP A 114 36.82 -2.14 18.24
C ASP A 114 38.01 -2.04 17.29
N LYS A 115 37.78 -2.28 15.99
CA LYS A 115 38.80 -2.13 14.93
C LYS A 115 39.39 -0.73 14.92
N ILE A 116 38.53 0.29 14.97
CA ILE A 116 38.93 1.70 15.02
C ILE A 116 39.73 1.98 16.29
N ARG A 117 39.29 1.48 17.45
CA ARG A 117 40.00 1.67 18.73
C ARG A 117 41.38 1.05 18.73
N HIS A 118 41.54 -0.18 18.25
CA HIS A 118 42.84 -0.87 18.28
C HIS A 118 43.88 -0.16 17.40
N ALA A 119 43.49 0.34 16.24
CA ALA A 119 44.37 1.15 15.38
C ALA A 119 44.60 2.57 15.93
N ALA A 120 43.54 3.26 16.38
CA ALA A 120 43.64 4.62 16.91
C ALA A 120 44.54 4.68 18.16
N SER A 121 44.50 3.65 19.03
CA SER A 121 45.36 3.55 20.21
C SER A 121 46.86 3.47 19.90
N GLN A 122 47.21 3.19 18.64
CA GLN A 122 48.59 3.16 18.13
C GLN A 122 48.93 4.40 17.29
N ASN A 123 48.16 5.49 17.45
CA ASN A 123 48.32 6.78 16.75
C ASN A 123 48.17 6.70 15.22
N ALA A 124 47.24 5.86 14.75
CA ALA A 124 46.84 5.87 13.34
C ALA A 124 46.23 7.22 12.96
N SER A 125 46.66 7.80 11.84
CA SER A 125 46.13 9.06 11.32
C SER A 125 44.77 8.88 10.63
N ALA A 126 44.53 7.70 10.07
CA ALA A 126 43.22 7.25 9.61
C ALA A 126 43.09 5.73 9.67
N ILE A 127 41.85 5.24 9.68
CA ILE A 127 41.49 3.83 9.65
C ILE A 127 40.67 3.57 8.39
N VAL A 128 41.09 2.59 7.61
CA VAL A 128 40.42 2.15 6.38
C VAL A 128 39.97 0.70 6.56
N ILE A 129 38.66 0.47 6.51
CA ILE A 129 38.07 -0.86 6.63
C ILE A 129 37.54 -1.28 5.27
N PHE A 130 37.95 -2.43 4.73
CA PHE A 130 37.41 -2.92 3.47
C PHE A 130 36.31 -3.97 3.67
N ASN A 131 35.25 -3.87 2.87
CA ASN A 131 33.95 -4.51 3.13
C ASN A 131 33.88 -6.00 2.72
N VAL A 132 34.65 -6.85 3.39
CA VAL A 132 34.66 -8.31 3.13
C VAL A 132 33.32 -8.97 3.41
N GLY A 133 32.86 -9.82 2.49
CA GLY A 133 31.70 -10.70 2.68
C GLY A 133 30.34 -10.04 2.40
N SER A 134 30.34 -8.90 1.72
CA SER A 134 29.14 -8.25 1.22
C SER A 134 28.54 -9.03 0.03
N SER A 135 27.21 -9.02 -0.13
CA SER A 135 26.53 -9.64 -1.28
C SER A 135 26.94 -8.98 -2.61
N ASN A 136 27.17 -7.67 -2.59
CA ASN A 136 27.83 -6.93 -3.65
C ASN A 136 29.19 -6.45 -3.13
N THR A 137 30.27 -6.92 -3.76
CA THR A 137 31.66 -6.66 -3.34
C THR A 137 32.08 -5.20 -3.52
N ASN A 138 31.35 -4.45 -4.37
CA ASN A 138 31.58 -3.03 -4.59
C ASN A 138 30.87 -2.11 -3.57
N ASP A 139 30.02 -2.67 -2.71
CA ASP A 139 29.24 -1.85 -1.79
C ASP A 139 30.06 -1.38 -0.59
N THR A 140 29.73 -0.19 -0.12
CA THR A 140 30.22 0.37 1.16
C THR A 140 29.05 0.81 2.02
N ILE A 141 29.16 0.59 3.33
CA ILE A 141 28.14 0.97 4.32
C ILE A 141 28.66 2.08 5.22
N THR A 142 27.75 2.91 5.76
CA THR A 142 28.12 3.86 6.82
C THR A 142 28.41 3.04 8.06
N MET A 143 29.68 3.01 8.50
CA MET A 143 30.06 2.25 9.68
C MET A 143 29.50 2.93 10.94
N PRO A 144 28.69 2.24 11.77
CA PRO A 144 28.29 2.77 13.07
C PRO A 144 29.45 2.63 14.06
N HIS A 145 29.89 3.73 14.66
CA HIS A 145 30.92 3.73 15.70
C HIS A 145 30.78 4.96 16.63
N SER A 146 30.04 4.83 17.73
CA SER A 146 29.92 5.92 18.70
C SER A 146 31.19 6.09 19.56
N GLY A 147 31.55 7.34 19.85
CA GLY A 147 32.60 7.67 20.84
C GLY A 147 34.05 7.53 20.38
N MET A 148 34.31 7.50 19.07
CA MET A 148 35.66 7.49 18.46
C MET A 148 35.72 8.51 17.30
N GLY A 149 35.16 9.70 17.50
CA GLY A 149 34.97 10.71 16.46
C GLY A 149 36.15 11.66 16.24
N ASP A 150 37.27 11.38 16.88
CA ASP A 150 38.53 12.11 16.82
C ASP A 150 39.45 11.64 15.69
N VAL A 151 39.14 10.49 15.08
CA VAL A 151 39.93 9.91 13.99
C VAL A 151 39.11 9.79 12.70
N VAL A 152 39.80 9.85 11.56
CA VAL A 152 39.22 9.58 10.25
C VAL A 152 39.06 8.07 10.08
N ALA A 153 37.84 7.61 9.91
CA ALA A 153 37.48 6.22 9.66
C ALA A 153 36.60 6.11 8.41
N ILE A 154 37.08 5.40 7.39
CA ILE A 154 36.34 5.18 6.14
C ILE A 154 36.22 3.70 5.81
N MET A 155 35.17 3.34 5.09
CA MET A 155 35.00 2.04 4.47
C MET A 155 35.32 2.12 2.98
N ILE A 156 35.98 1.09 2.42
CA ILE A 156 36.21 0.95 0.98
C ILE A 156 35.68 -0.40 0.46
N PRO A 157 35.45 -0.55 -0.86
CA PRO A 157 35.06 -1.81 -1.47
C PRO A 157 36.05 -2.94 -1.21
N GLU A 158 35.55 -4.17 -1.18
CA GLU A 158 36.37 -5.36 -0.95
C GLU A 158 37.48 -5.55 -2.00
N PRO A 159 37.21 -5.46 -3.32
CA PRO A 159 38.24 -5.67 -4.34
C PRO A 159 39.42 -4.72 -4.18
N LYS A 160 39.13 -3.45 -3.88
CA LYS A 160 40.16 -2.42 -3.69
C LYS A 160 40.97 -2.64 -2.41
N GLY A 161 40.32 -3.03 -1.32
CA GLY A 161 41.03 -3.39 -0.09
C GLY A 161 41.96 -4.58 -0.27
N ARG A 162 41.52 -5.62 -0.99
CA ARG A 162 42.34 -6.79 -1.30
C ARG A 162 43.52 -6.47 -2.22
N GLU A 163 43.30 -5.61 -3.22
CA GLU A 163 44.37 -5.12 -4.11
C GLU A 163 45.48 -4.41 -3.33
N VAL A 164 45.12 -3.45 -2.47
CA VAL A 164 46.09 -2.74 -1.63
C VAL A 164 46.78 -3.69 -0.65
N ALA A 165 46.05 -4.61 -0.04
CA ALA A 165 46.63 -5.60 0.86
C ALA A 165 47.66 -6.49 0.15
N ALA A 166 47.37 -6.93 -1.09
CA ALA A 166 48.28 -7.74 -1.89
C ALA A 166 49.58 -7.00 -2.26
N LEU A 167 49.53 -5.67 -2.48
CA LEU A 167 50.72 -4.84 -2.67
C LEU A 167 51.58 -4.79 -1.40
N LEU A 168 50.95 -4.55 -0.26
CA LEU A 168 51.64 -4.47 1.04
C LEU A 168 52.27 -5.81 1.44
N GLU A 169 51.61 -6.94 1.15
CA GLU A 169 52.15 -8.30 1.37
C GLU A 169 53.39 -8.61 0.52
N ARG A 170 53.52 -7.95 -0.64
CA ARG A 170 54.71 -8.01 -1.49
C ARG A 170 55.78 -6.98 -1.12
N ASN A 171 55.65 -6.37 0.07
CA ASN A 171 56.55 -5.34 0.58
C ASN A 171 56.59 -4.06 -0.30
N VAL A 172 55.53 -3.80 -1.06
CA VAL A 172 55.37 -2.54 -1.81
C VAL A 172 54.84 -1.47 -0.85
N THR A 173 55.53 -0.34 -0.77
CA THR A 173 55.08 0.78 0.06
C THR A 173 53.94 1.51 -0.64
N VAL A 174 52.78 1.55 0.02
CA VAL A 174 51.58 2.26 -0.47
C VAL A 174 51.32 3.48 0.40
N THR A 175 51.10 4.63 -0.24
CA THR A 175 50.64 5.86 0.43
C THR A 175 49.21 6.13 0.02
N MET A 176 48.38 6.53 0.99
CA MET A 176 46.98 6.87 0.75
C MET A 176 46.70 8.29 1.20
N HIS A 177 45.91 9.03 0.42
CA HIS A 177 45.40 10.34 0.75
C HIS A 177 43.88 10.33 0.62
N ILE A 178 43.21 10.54 1.74
CA ILE A 178 41.76 10.53 1.90
C ILE A 178 41.32 11.99 1.97
N THR A 179 40.42 12.39 1.09
CA THR A 179 39.80 13.72 1.13
C THR A 179 38.28 13.60 1.21
N ILE A 180 37.63 14.63 1.73
CA ILE A 180 36.16 14.66 1.85
C ILE A 180 35.53 14.60 0.44
N GLY A 181 34.54 13.72 0.27
CA GLY A 181 33.78 13.58 -0.97
C GLY A 181 32.42 14.27 -0.91
N THR A 182 31.52 13.79 -1.76
CA THR A 182 30.12 14.20 -1.85
C THR A 182 29.34 13.95 -0.55
N ARG A 183 28.59 14.97 -0.12
CA ARG A 183 27.58 14.86 0.95
C ARG A 183 26.30 14.28 0.35
N ASN A 184 25.95 13.07 0.77
CA ASN A 184 24.73 12.40 0.37
C ASN A 184 23.67 12.57 1.44
N LEU A 185 22.51 13.05 1.03
CA LEU A 185 21.37 13.27 1.90
C LEU A 185 20.22 12.42 1.41
N GLN A 186 20.10 11.22 1.96
CA GLN A 186 18.97 10.37 1.63
C GLN A 186 17.76 10.84 2.44
N LYS A 187 16.98 11.76 1.85
CA LYS A 187 15.65 12.07 2.36
C LYS A 187 14.75 10.88 2.10
N TYR A 188 14.66 9.96 3.07
CA TYR A 188 13.60 8.98 3.04
C TYR A 188 12.27 9.73 3.18
N VAL A 189 11.44 9.69 2.14
CA VAL A 189 10.02 9.95 2.30
C VAL A 189 9.56 8.91 3.29
N SER A 190 9.12 9.36 4.48
CA SER A 190 8.70 8.45 5.53
C SER A 190 7.67 7.50 4.92
N ARG A 191 7.95 6.19 4.91
CA ARG A 191 6.96 5.23 4.39
C ARG A 191 5.64 5.37 5.13
N THR A 192 5.70 5.85 6.37
CA THR A 192 4.59 6.24 7.24
C THR A 192 3.72 7.36 6.66
N SER A 193 4.30 8.44 6.10
CA SER A 193 3.51 9.52 5.48
C SER A 193 2.77 9.05 4.24
N VAL A 194 3.40 8.18 3.44
CA VAL A 194 2.75 7.63 2.23
C VAL A 194 1.59 6.71 2.60
N VAL A 195 1.77 5.87 3.62
CA VAL A 195 0.72 4.98 4.14
C VAL A 195 -0.43 5.78 4.78
N PHE A 196 -0.14 6.86 5.50
CA PHE A 196 -1.18 7.71 6.09
C PHE A 196 -2.07 8.39 5.03
N VAL A 197 -1.46 8.92 3.97
CA VAL A 197 -2.18 9.58 2.87
C VAL A 197 -3.05 8.56 2.11
N SER A 198 -2.55 7.35 1.86
CA SER A 198 -3.31 6.32 1.15
C SER A 198 -4.48 5.78 1.97
N ILE A 199 -4.30 5.55 3.27
CA ILE A 199 -5.39 5.14 4.18
C ILE A 199 -6.49 6.21 4.22
N SER A 200 -6.12 7.47 4.33
CA SER A 200 -7.08 8.59 4.34
C SER A 200 -7.93 8.64 3.07
N PHE A 201 -7.31 8.42 1.91
CA PHE A 201 -8.01 8.39 0.62
C PHE A 201 -9.00 7.21 0.52
N ILE A 202 -8.60 6.02 0.99
CA ILE A 202 -9.46 4.83 0.98
C ILE A 202 -10.68 5.03 1.89
N ILE A 203 -10.50 5.62 3.08
CA ILE A 203 -11.60 5.90 4.01
C ILE A 203 -12.62 6.86 3.37
N LEU A 204 -12.17 7.95 2.75
CA LEU A 204 -13.05 8.91 2.08
C LEU A 204 -13.82 8.27 0.91
N MET A 205 -13.17 7.37 0.16
CA MET A 205 -13.82 6.62 -0.92
C MET A 205 -14.93 5.70 -0.37
N ILE A 206 -14.67 4.98 0.73
CA ILE A 206 -15.68 4.10 1.35
C ILE A 206 -16.87 4.91 1.88
N ILE A 207 -16.61 6.05 2.55
CA ILE A 207 -17.67 6.92 3.07
C ILE A 207 -18.55 7.45 1.93
N SER A 208 -17.95 7.90 0.83
CA SER A 208 -18.70 8.42 -0.31
C SER A 208 -19.53 7.34 -1.01
N LEU A 209 -19.00 6.13 -1.17
CA LEU A 209 -19.74 4.98 -1.73
C LEU A 209 -20.90 4.56 -0.83
N ALA A 210 -20.69 4.49 0.49
CA ALA A 210 -21.75 4.16 1.45
C ALA A 210 -22.88 5.20 1.41
N TRP A 211 -22.54 6.49 1.36
CA TRP A 211 -23.49 7.58 1.18
C TRP A 211 -24.28 7.47 -0.11
N LEU A 212 -23.60 7.15 -1.21
CA LEU A 212 -24.23 6.98 -2.52
C LEU A 212 -25.22 5.80 -2.50
N VAL A 213 -24.81 4.65 -1.95
CA VAL A 213 -25.68 3.49 -1.81
C VAL A 213 -26.91 3.82 -0.95
N PHE A 214 -26.71 4.49 0.18
CA PHE A 214 -27.81 4.92 1.06
C PHE A 214 -28.76 5.89 0.34
N TYR A 215 -28.22 6.88 -0.37
CA TYR A 215 -28.99 7.81 -1.18
C TYR A 215 -29.86 7.09 -2.22
N TYR A 216 -29.30 6.12 -2.96
CA TYR A 216 -30.05 5.35 -3.94
C TYR A 216 -31.14 4.47 -3.29
N ILE A 217 -30.86 3.82 -2.16
CA ILE A 217 -31.86 3.01 -1.43
C ILE A 217 -33.00 3.90 -0.94
N GLN A 218 -32.69 5.03 -0.31
CA GLN A 218 -33.69 5.97 0.18
C GLN A 218 -34.53 6.53 -0.97
N ARG A 219 -33.88 6.93 -2.07
CA ARG A 219 -34.56 7.45 -3.27
C ARG A 219 -35.49 6.40 -3.88
N PHE A 220 -35.04 5.15 -4.00
CA PHE A 220 -35.86 4.06 -4.50
C PHE A 220 -37.08 3.81 -3.61
N ARG A 221 -36.90 3.72 -2.28
CA ARG A 221 -38.00 3.56 -1.32
C ARG A 221 -38.98 4.73 -1.37
N TYR A 222 -38.49 5.97 -1.51
CA TYR A 222 -39.32 7.16 -1.61
C TYR A 222 -40.21 7.14 -2.86
N VAL A 223 -39.62 6.86 -4.04
CA VAL A 223 -40.37 6.76 -5.30
C VAL A 223 -41.41 5.64 -5.23
N ASN A 224 -41.03 4.47 -4.70
CA ASN A 224 -41.93 3.32 -4.62
C ASN A 224 -43.10 3.59 -3.65
N ARG A 225 -42.86 4.26 -2.51
CA ARG A 225 -43.92 4.69 -1.59
C ARG A 225 -44.89 5.67 -2.26
N ARG A 226 -44.37 6.70 -2.96
CA ARG A 226 -45.19 7.69 -3.67
C ARG A 226 -46.04 7.05 -4.76
N LEU A 227 -45.51 6.06 -5.48
CA LEU A 227 -46.24 5.30 -6.49
C LEU A 227 -47.35 4.44 -5.87
N GLY A 228 -47.07 3.79 -4.75
CA GLY A 228 -48.08 3.04 -3.98
C GLY A 228 -49.24 3.92 -3.50
N ASP A 229 -48.94 5.12 -2.99
CA ASP A 229 -49.96 6.07 -2.55
C ASP A 229 -50.82 6.58 -3.71
N ALA A 230 -50.21 6.84 -4.88
CA ALA A 230 -50.94 7.22 -6.09
C ALA A 230 -51.86 6.10 -6.61
N ALA A 231 -51.39 4.85 -6.61
CA ALA A 231 -52.19 3.69 -6.99
C ALA A 231 -53.38 3.48 -6.05
N LYS A 232 -53.17 3.57 -4.72
CA LYS A 232 -54.25 3.52 -3.73
C LYS A 232 -55.31 4.58 -3.98
N LYS A 233 -54.90 5.82 -4.23
CA LYS A 233 -55.81 6.95 -4.53
C LYS A 233 -56.55 6.78 -5.85
N ALA A 234 -55.96 6.14 -6.86
CA ALA A 234 -56.63 5.86 -8.12
C ALA A 234 -57.65 4.73 -7.99
N ILE A 235 -57.32 3.65 -7.27
CA ILE A 235 -58.23 2.52 -7.02
C ILE A 235 -59.44 2.99 -6.22
N SER A 236 -59.27 3.87 -5.23
CA SER A 236 -60.41 4.40 -4.46
C SER A 236 -61.42 5.20 -5.30
N LYS A 237 -61.03 5.68 -6.48
CA LYS A 237 -61.92 6.43 -7.40
C LYS A 237 -62.68 5.56 -8.41
N LEU A 238 -62.36 4.27 -8.51
CA LEU A 238 -63.04 3.37 -9.44
C LEU A 238 -64.49 3.11 -9.00
N GLN A 239 -65.38 2.94 -9.99
CA GLN A 239 -66.81 2.73 -9.76
C GLN A 239 -67.06 1.45 -8.96
N VAL A 240 -67.83 1.57 -7.89
CA VAL A 240 -68.29 0.45 -7.06
C VAL A 240 -69.81 0.39 -7.16
N ARG A 241 -70.33 -0.81 -7.37
CA ARG A 241 -71.77 -1.09 -7.43
C ARG A 241 -72.08 -2.22 -6.45
N THR A 242 -73.27 -2.18 -5.86
CA THR A 242 -73.82 -3.31 -5.10
C THR A 242 -74.85 -4.01 -5.98
N ILE A 243 -74.72 -5.32 -6.13
CA ILE A 243 -75.63 -6.13 -6.95
C ILE A 243 -76.98 -6.22 -6.23
N ARG A 244 -78.06 -5.85 -6.90
CA ARG A 244 -79.42 -5.94 -6.36
C ARG A 244 -80.09 -7.23 -6.80
N LYS A 245 -81.04 -7.71 -5.99
CA LYS A 245 -81.85 -8.89 -6.32
C LYS A 245 -82.72 -8.59 -7.55
N GLY A 246 -82.49 -9.28 -8.66
CA GLY A 246 -83.14 -9.02 -9.95
C GLY A 246 -82.29 -8.26 -10.96
N ASP A 247 -81.03 -7.96 -10.64
CA ASP A 247 -80.06 -7.53 -11.65
C ASP A 247 -79.69 -8.73 -12.55
N GLY A 248 -79.54 -8.51 -13.86
CA GLY A 248 -79.20 -9.57 -14.83
C GLY A 248 -77.98 -10.41 -14.39
N GLU A 249 -77.00 -9.79 -13.75
CA GLU A 249 -75.78 -10.43 -13.19
C GLU A 249 -76.04 -11.54 -12.14
N THR A 250 -77.28 -11.76 -11.71
CA THR A 250 -77.70 -12.86 -10.81
C THR A 250 -78.32 -14.06 -11.53
N GLU A 251 -78.49 -13.99 -12.86
CA GLU A 251 -78.93 -15.10 -13.71
C GLU A 251 -77.73 -16.00 -14.08
N SER A 252 -77.95 -17.31 -14.26
CA SER A 252 -76.90 -18.32 -14.44
C SER A 252 -76.02 -18.18 -15.69
N ASP A 253 -76.35 -17.24 -16.58
CA ASP A 253 -75.68 -16.99 -17.86
C ASP A 253 -74.69 -15.80 -17.83
N PHE A 254 -74.47 -15.16 -16.67
CA PHE A 254 -73.54 -14.04 -16.52
C PHE A 254 -72.15 -14.45 -16.03
N ASP A 255 -71.13 -13.64 -16.40
CA ASP A 255 -69.72 -13.89 -16.09
C ASP A 255 -69.45 -14.03 -14.58
N ASN A 256 -68.70 -15.07 -14.18
CA ASN A 256 -68.20 -15.24 -12.81
C ASN A 256 -67.06 -14.26 -12.51
N CYS A 257 -66.80 -13.96 -11.24
CA CYS A 257 -65.62 -13.16 -10.88
C CYS A 257 -64.34 -13.93 -11.25
N ALA A 258 -63.56 -13.47 -12.23
CA ALA A 258 -62.39 -14.22 -12.70
C ALA A 258 -61.20 -14.28 -11.71
N VAL A 259 -61.33 -13.71 -10.51
CA VAL A 259 -60.31 -13.78 -9.45
C VAL A 259 -60.62 -14.88 -8.44
N CYS A 260 -61.87 -14.99 -7.96
CA CYS A 260 -62.29 -16.05 -7.03
C CYS A 260 -63.06 -17.20 -7.72
N ILE A 261 -63.46 -17.01 -8.98
CA ILE A 261 -64.21 -17.95 -9.82
C ILE A 261 -65.65 -18.19 -9.29
N GLU A 262 -66.10 -17.38 -8.32
CA GLU A 262 -67.44 -17.44 -7.77
C GLU A 262 -68.43 -16.58 -8.58
N GLY A 263 -69.67 -17.07 -8.70
CA GLY A 263 -70.78 -16.32 -9.26
C GLY A 263 -71.26 -15.21 -8.32
N TYR A 264 -71.83 -14.17 -8.90
CA TYR A 264 -72.27 -12.99 -8.15
C TYR A 264 -73.58 -13.23 -7.39
N LYS A 265 -73.65 -12.72 -6.15
CA LYS A 265 -74.82 -12.84 -5.28
C LYS A 265 -75.46 -11.48 -5.00
N PRO A 266 -76.77 -11.42 -4.70
CA PRO A 266 -77.40 -10.20 -4.20
C PRO A 266 -76.67 -9.66 -2.97
N ASN A 267 -76.46 -8.34 -2.94
CA ASN A 267 -75.66 -7.58 -1.98
C ASN A 267 -74.14 -7.69 -2.11
N ASP A 268 -73.62 -8.40 -3.11
CA ASP A 268 -72.18 -8.39 -3.39
C ASP A 268 -71.73 -6.99 -3.81
N VAL A 269 -70.58 -6.57 -3.27
CA VAL A 269 -69.94 -5.31 -3.62
C VAL A 269 -68.92 -5.58 -4.71
N VAL A 270 -69.24 -5.12 -5.91
CA VAL A 270 -68.42 -5.31 -7.11
C VAL A 270 -67.79 -4.00 -7.55
N ARG A 271 -66.60 -4.10 -8.13
CA ARG A 271 -65.85 -3.00 -8.71
C ARG A 271 -65.82 -3.16 -10.22
N ILE A 272 -66.12 -2.07 -10.91
CA ILE A 272 -66.11 -1.99 -12.37
C ILE A 272 -64.83 -1.25 -12.77
N LEU A 273 -63.98 -1.93 -13.55
CA LEU A 273 -62.76 -1.34 -14.08
C LEU A 273 -63.06 -0.42 -15.29
N PRO A 274 -62.14 0.47 -15.70
CA PRO A 274 -62.35 1.34 -16.87
C PRO A 274 -62.52 0.57 -18.18
N CYS A 275 -62.03 -0.68 -18.24
CA CYS A 275 -62.24 -1.61 -19.35
C CYS A 275 -63.58 -2.36 -19.28
N ARG A 276 -64.47 -2.00 -18.34
CA ARG A 276 -65.81 -2.55 -18.08
C ARG A 276 -65.87 -3.98 -17.52
N HIS A 277 -64.72 -4.62 -17.25
CA HIS A 277 -64.72 -5.89 -16.51
C HIS A 277 -65.11 -5.67 -15.05
N LEU A 278 -65.84 -6.64 -14.51
CA LEU A 278 -66.47 -6.60 -13.20
C LEU A 278 -65.86 -7.68 -12.31
N PHE A 279 -65.60 -7.34 -11.04
CA PHE A 279 -65.01 -8.23 -10.05
C PHE A 279 -65.52 -7.89 -8.65
N HIS A 280 -65.51 -8.84 -7.71
CA HIS A 280 -65.69 -8.48 -6.30
C HIS A 280 -64.61 -7.48 -5.87
N LYS A 281 -65.02 -6.42 -5.17
CA LYS A 281 -64.12 -5.36 -4.70
C LYS A 281 -62.96 -5.95 -3.88
N ASN A 282 -63.26 -6.88 -2.98
CA ASN A 282 -62.26 -7.50 -2.09
C ASN A 282 -61.27 -8.38 -2.86
N CYS A 283 -61.68 -8.95 -4.00
CA CYS A 283 -60.82 -9.80 -4.81
C CYS A 283 -59.90 -8.98 -5.72
N VAL A 284 -60.41 -7.90 -6.32
CA VAL A 284 -59.66 -7.12 -7.30
C VAL A 284 -58.76 -6.04 -6.68
N ASP A 285 -59.11 -5.49 -5.52
CA ASP A 285 -58.32 -4.40 -4.90
C ASP A 285 -56.86 -4.82 -4.56
N PRO A 286 -56.59 -5.99 -3.94
CA PRO A 286 -55.22 -6.45 -3.72
C PRO A 286 -54.44 -6.66 -5.03
N TRP A 287 -55.11 -7.20 -6.06
CA TRP A 287 -54.52 -7.40 -7.38
C TRP A 287 -54.10 -6.07 -8.02
N LEU A 288 -54.96 -5.05 -7.97
CA LEU A 288 -54.69 -3.74 -8.56
C LEU A 288 -53.60 -2.96 -7.82
N LEU A 289 -53.42 -3.18 -6.52
CA LEU A 289 -52.33 -2.56 -5.76
C LEU A 289 -50.95 -3.04 -6.19
N ASP A 290 -50.83 -4.30 -6.60
CA ASP A 290 -49.57 -4.91 -6.99
C ASP A 290 -49.34 -4.82 -8.50
N HIS A 291 -50.34 -5.22 -9.30
CA HIS A 291 -50.20 -5.39 -10.75
C HIS A 291 -50.78 -4.24 -11.58
N ARG A 292 -51.66 -3.40 -11.01
CA ARG A 292 -52.27 -2.21 -11.67
C ARG A 292 -52.95 -2.50 -13.03
N THR A 293 -53.26 -3.75 -13.31
CA THR A 293 -53.80 -4.21 -14.60
C THR A 293 -55.06 -5.05 -14.39
N CYS A 294 -55.97 -5.02 -15.34
CA CYS A 294 -57.14 -5.90 -15.33
C CYS A 294 -56.70 -7.37 -15.39
N PRO A 295 -57.18 -8.26 -14.49
CA PRO A 295 -56.88 -9.69 -14.53
C PRO A 295 -57.18 -10.34 -15.89
N MET A 296 -58.27 -9.91 -16.53
CA MET A 296 -58.78 -10.46 -17.78
C MET A 296 -58.06 -9.89 -19.02
N CYS A 297 -58.09 -8.58 -19.22
CA CYS A 297 -57.61 -7.96 -20.47
C CYS A 297 -56.23 -7.30 -20.37
N LYS A 298 -55.57 -7.37 -19.20
CA LYS A 298 -54.25 -6.77 -18.91
C LYS A 298 -54.11 -5.27 -19.17
N ILE A 299 -55.21 -4.55 -19.39
CA ILE A 299 -55.21 -3.09 -19.54
C ILE A 299 -54.81 -2.44 -18.20
N ASP A 300 -53.84 -1.53 -18.25
CA ASP A 300 -53.39 -0.73 -17.10
C ASP A 300 -54.48 0.27 -16.70
N ILE A 301 -54.95 0.16 -15.45
CA ILE A 301 -56.05 0.98 -14.94
C ILE A 301 -55.63 2.45 -14.72
N LEU A 302 -54.35 2.74 -14.46
CA LEU A 302 -53.83 4.09 -14.29
C LEU A 302 -53.74 4.80 -15.65
N LYS A 303 -53.30 4.07 -16.69
CA LYS A 303 -53.29 4.57 -18.07
C LYS A 303 -54.71 4.86 -18.57
N ALA A 304 -55.66 3.97 -18.28
CA ALA A 304 -57.06 4.13 -18.68
C ALA A 304 -57.78 5.29 -17.95
N LEU A 305 -57.34 5.66 -16.74
CA LEU A 305 -57.81 6.83 -15.99
C LEU A 305 -57.10 8.14 -16.37
N GLY A 306 -56.22 8.14 -17.38
CA GLY A 306 -55.47 9.33 -17.81
C GLY A 306 -54.35 9.75 -16.86
N ILE A 307 -53.98 8.91 -15.89
CA ILE A 307 -52.90 9.17 -14.94
C ILE A 307 -51.61 8.65 -15.57
N ALA A 308 -50.87 9.54 -16.24
CA ALA A 308 -49.58 9.21 -16.85
C ALA A 308 -48.54 8.92 -15.75
N VAL A 309 -48.31 7.65 -15.44
CA VAL A 309 -47.13 7.24 -14.68
C VAL A 309 -45.96 7.23 -15.66
N SER A 310 -45.06 8.22 -15.55
CA SER A 310 -43.84 8.27 -16.35
C SER A 310 -43.02 6.99 -16.09
N HIS A 311 -43.06 6.08 -17.05
CA HIS A 311 -42.42 4.78 -17.00
C HIS A 311 -40.90 4.97 -17.01
N PHE A 312 -40.25 4.89 -15.84
CA PHE A 312 -38.79 4.71 -15.78
C PHE A 312 -38.49 3.27 -16.20
N ARG A 313 -38.49 3.02 -17.52
CA ARG A 313 -38.04 1.76 -18.10
C ARG A 313 -36.53 1.70 -17.92
N ILE A 314 -36.03 0.95 -16.95
CA ILE A 314 -34.62 0.55 -16.93
C ILE A 314 -34.43 -0.35 -18.15
N LYS A 315 -33.82 0.18 -19.21
CA LYS A 315 -33.30 -0.63 -20.32
C LYS A 315 -32.18 -1.49 -19.74
N VAL A 316 -32.47 -2.76 -19.45
CA VAL A 316 -31.42 -3.78 -19.35
C VAL A 316 -31.07 -4.13 -20.79
N THR A 317 -29.99 -3.54 -21.30
CA THR A 317 -29.39 -3.94 -22.57
C THR A 317 -28.73 -5.31 -22.35
N HIS A 318 -29.37 -6.38 -22.81
CA HIS A 318 -28.65 -7.59 -23.18
C HIS A 318 -28.02 -7.33 -24.55
N SER A 319 -26.70 -7.14 -24.58
CA SER A 319 -25.92 -7.25 -25.83
C SER A 319 -25.61 -8.73 -26.07
N ASN A 320 -26.02 -9.23 -27.23
CA ASN A 320 -25.30 -10.31 -27.91
C ASN A 320 -23.98 -9.78 -28.45
#